data_AF-A0A226NJV8-F1
#
_entry.id   AF-A0A226NJV8-F1
#
_cell.length_a   1.000
_cell.length_b   1.000
_cell.length_c   1.000
_cell.angle_alpha   90.00
_cell.angle_beta   90.00
_cell.angle_gamma   90.00
#
_symmetry.space_group_name_H-M   'P 1'
#
loop_
_entity.id
_entity.type
_entity.pdbx_description
1 polymer ?
#
loop_
_entity_poly.entity_id
_entity_poly.type
_entity_poly.pdbx_seq_one_letter_code
_entity_poly.pdbx_strand_id
1 'polypeptide(L)'
;MLYGMSYFFRRIIGAIYLSESGRTVRVAHLTFWGRRNDIYCPLETVMTLDEVGDAKGERLLQFRRHDSAEILYFTIRYGQIVDRQKFEQIFGGLQ
;
A
#
# COMPACT_ATOMS: atom_id res chain seq x y z
N MET A 1 -5.22 22.68 -12.30
CA MET A 1 -5.47 22.25 -10.91
C MET A 1 -5.92 20.79 -10.80
N LEU A 2 -7.01 20.35 -11.46
CA LEU A 2 -7.46 18.95 -11.42
C LEU A 2 -6.37 17.93 -11.76
N TYR A 3 -5.55 18.20 -12.77
CA TYR A 3 -4.51 17.27 -13.22
C TYR A 3 -3.50 16.91 -12.13
N GLY A 4 -3.06 17.90 -11.33
CA GLY A 4 -2.12 17.67 -10.23
C GLY A 4 -2.77 16.88 -9.09
N MET A 5 -4.02 17.20 -8.78
CA MET A 5 -4.79 16.51 -7.73
C MET A 5 -5.05 15.04 -8.10
N SER A 6 -5.45 14.77 -9.34
CA SER A 6 -5.61 13.40 -9.86
C SER A 6 -4.28 12.64 -9.93
N TYR A 7 -3.18 13.32 -10.25
CA TYR A 7 -1.84 12.72 -10.26
C TYR A 7 -1.39 12.27 -8.87
N PHE A 8 -1.80 12.98 -7.82
CA PHE A 8 -1.55 12.62 -6.44
C PHE A 8 -2.50 11.51 -5.96
N PHE A 9 -3.82 11.70 -6.09
CA PHE A 9 -4.82 10.78 -5.55
C PHE A 9 -4.79 9.39 -6.16
N ARG A 10 -4.35 9.24 -7.43
CA ARG A 10 -4.18 7.92 -8.04
C ARG A 10 -3.15 7.03 -7.35
N ARG A 11 -2.22 7.62 -6.57
CA ARG A 11 -1.20 6.89 -5.81
C ARG A 11 -1.64 6.54 -4.40
N ILE A 12 -2.79 7.04 -3.95
CA ILE A 12 -3.33 6.73 -2.63
C ILE A 12 -4.01 5.37 -2.70
N ILE A 13 -3.57 4.45 -1.85
CA ILE A 13 -4.17 3.14 -1.67
C ILE A 13 -5.43 3.31 -0.82
N GLY A 14 -6.55 2.83 -1.34
CA GLY A 14 -7.81 2.79 -0.62
C GLY A 14 -7.97 1.53 0.22
N ALA A 15 -7.47 0.38 -0.26
CA ALA A 15 -7.55 -0.88 0.49
C ALA A 15 -6.40 -1.83 0.12
N ILE A 16 -5.97 -2.61 1.11
CA ILE A 16 -4.97 -3.67 0.96
C ILE A 16 -5.61 -4.96 1.45
N TYR A 17 -5.54 -6.00 0.63
CA TYR A 17 -6.06 -7.32 0.94
C TYR A 17 -4.95 -8.35 0.81
N LEU A 18 -5.04 -9.41 1.61
CA LEU A 18 -4.19 -10.59 1.49
C LEU A 18 -5.05 -11.75 1.01
N SER A 19 -4.54 -12.53 0.05
CA SER A 19 -5.18 -13.77 -0.37
C SER A 19 -5.29 -14.75 0.80
N GLU A 20 -6.26 -15.67 0.76
CA GLU A 20 -6.37 -16.73 1.78
C GLU A 20 -5.12 -17.60 1.87
N SER A 21 -4.44 -17.79 0.73
CA SER A 21 -3.15 -18.50 0.67
C SER A 21 -1.99 -17.74 1.30
N GLY A 22 -2.15 -16.45 1.64
CA GLY A 22 -1.09 -15.60 2.20
C GLY A 22 0.03 -15.26 1.22
N ARG A 23 -0.09 -15.62 -0.06
CA ARG A 23 0.98 -15.46 -1.07
C ARG A 23 0.82 -14.25 -1.96
N THR A 24 -0.37 -13.66 -2.02
CA THR A 24 -0.67 -12.56 -2.94
C THR A 24 -1.34 -11.42 -2.19
N VAL A 25 -0.75 -10.23 -2.32
CA VAL A 25 -1.29 -8.98 -1.82
C VAL A 25 -2.06 -8.30 -2.96
N ARG A 26 -3.28 -7.87 -2.69
CA ARG A 26 -4.09 -7.08 -3.61
C ARG A 26 -4.15 -5.65 -3.09
N VAL A 27 -3.69 -4.71 -3.91
CA VAL A 27 -3.66 -3.29 -3.59
C VAL A 27 -4.68 -2.56 -4.47
N ALA A 28 -5.69 -2.00 -3.83
CA ALA A 28 -6.73 -1.22 -4.49
C ALA A 28 -6.39 0.28 -4.41
N HIS A 29 -6.23 0.93 -5.56
CA HIS A 29 -5.99 2.37 -5.68
C HIS A 29 -6.90 2.98 -6.74
N LEU A 30 -6.89 4.32 -6.87
CA LEU A 30 -7.70 5.00 -7.87
C LEU A 30 -6.95 5.19 -9.19
N THR A 31 -7.67 5.08 -10.29
CA THR A 31 -7.23 5.56 -11.61
C THR A 31 -7.33 7.08 -11.68
N PHE A 32 -6.71 7.68 -12.72
CA PHE A 32 -6.80 9.12 -12.96
C PHE A 32 -8.25 9.65 -13.03
N TRP A 33 -9.18 8.82 -13.50
CA TRP A 33 -10.60 9.15 -13.63
C TRP A 33 -11.44 8.72 -12.41
N GLY A 34 -10.81 8.36 -11.30
CA GLY A 34 -11.51 7.99 -10.07
C GLY A 34 -12.15 6.60 -10.06
N ARG A 35 -11.92 5.76 -11.08
CA ARG A 35 -12.29 4.33 -11.04
C ARG A 35 -11.31 3.56 -10.16
N ARG A 36 -11.76 2.52 -9.47
CA ARG A 36 -10.87 1.62 -8.72
C ARG A 36 -10.03 0.77 -9.67
N ASN A 37 -8.73 0.69 -9.43
CA ASN A 37 -7.80 -0.24 -10.05
C ASN A 37 -7.22 -1.14 -8.96
N ASP A 38 -7.16 -2.44 -9.24
CA ASP A 38 -6.69 -3.45 -8.29
C ASP A 38 -5.41 -4.09 -8.85
N ILE A 39 -4.30 -3.92 -8.14
CA ILE A 39 -3.01 -4.51 -8.47
C ILE A 39 -2.84 -5.79 -7.64
N TYR A 40 -2.37 -6.85 -8.26
CA TYR A 40 -2.03 -8.11 -7.60
C TYR A 40 -0.51 -8.25 -7.59
N CYS A 41 0.09 -8.29 -6.40
CA CYS A 41 1.52 -8.51 -6.23
C CYS A 41 1.75 -9.77 -5.38
N PRO A 42 2.74 -10.60 -5.73
CA PRO A 42 3.25 -11.61 -4.82
C PRO A 42 3.74 -10.97 -3.52
N LEU A 43 3.52 -11.62 -2.38
CA LEU A 43 3.97 -11.12 -1.08
C LEU A 43 5.50 -10.90 -1.05
N GLU A 44 6.24 -11.79 -1.69
CA GLU A 44 7.71 -11.76 -1.82
C GLU A 44 8.25 -10.53 -2.55
N THR A 45 7.44 -9.84 -3.37
CA THR A 45 7.88 -8.62 -4.05
C THR A 45 7.55 -7.35 -3.27
N VAL A 46 6.76 -7.44 -2.19
CA VAL A 46 6.38 -6.30 -1.35
C VAL A 46 7.53 -5.96 -0.41
N MET A 47 7.96 -4.70 -0.41
CA MET A 47 8.94 -4.20 0.55
C MET A 47 8.28 -3.98 1.90
N THR A 48 8.97 -4.38 2.96
CA THR A 48 8.55 -4.13 4.35
C THR A 48 8.73 -2.66 4.74
N LEU A 49 8.08 -2.22 5.81
CA LEU A 49 8.18 -0.83 6.26
C LEU A 49 9.61 -0.43 6.67
N ASP A 50 10.40 -1.39 7.14
CA ASP A 50 11.80 -1.17 7.52
C ASP A 50 12.69 -0.95 6.28
N GLU A 51 12.43 -1.68 5.18
CA GLU A 51 13.21 -1.60 3.93
C GLU A 51 12.90 -0.33 3.12
N VAL A 52 11.68 0.18 3.21
CA VAL A 52 11.27 1.39 2.47
C VAL A 52 11.94 2.65 3.04
N GLY A 53 12.35 2.62 4.31
CA GLY A 53 13.04 3.72 4.98
C GLY A 53 12.13 4.88 5.39
N ASP A 54 10.83 4.63 5.55
CA ASP A 54 9.90 5.62 6.09
C ASP A 54 10.28 5.98 7.54
N ALA A 55 10.17 7.26 7.89
CA ALA A 55 10.56 7.71 9.22
C ALA A 55 9.57 7.23 10.29
N LYS A 56 10.09 6.92 11.49
CA LYS A 56 9.25 6.48 12.62
C LYS A 56 8.17 7.53 12.93
N GLY A 57 6.90 7.15 12.78
CA GLY A 57 5.75 8.02 13.04
C GLY A 57 5.21 8.79 11.82
N GLU A 58 5.70 8.51 10.61
CA GLU A 58 5.10 9.06 9.40
C GLU A 58 3.64 8.62 9.23
N ARG A 59 2.77 9.59 8.90
CA ARG A 59 1.33 9.34 8.75
C ARG A 59 1.00 8.75 7.38
N LEU A 60 1.84 9.02 6.39
CA LEU A 60 1.67 8.61 5.01
C LEU A 60 2.86 7.71 4.67
N LEU A 61 2.63 6.41 4.72
CA LEU A 61 3.62 5.37 4.47
C LEU A 61 3.68 5.07 2.98
N GLN A 62 4.86 4.71 2.50
CA GLN A 62 5.12 4.32 1.14
C GLN A 62 4.95 2.81 0.99
N PHE A 63 4.17 2.43 -0.02
CA PHE A 63 4.11 1.07 -0.52
C PHE A 63 5.01 0.98 -1.75
N ARG A 64 6.06 0.16 -1.65
CA ARG A 64 7.00 -0.11 -2.73
C ARG A 64 7.10 -1.61 -2.98
N ARG A 65 7.53 -1.94 -4.19
CA ARG A 65 7.77 -3.31 -4.61
C ARG A 65 9.14 -3.44 -5.23
N HIS A 66 9.78 -4.59 -5.10
CA HIS A 66 11.05 -4.88 -5.76
C HIS A 66 10.92 -4.99 -7.29
N ASP A 67 9.73 -5.38 -7.77
CA ASP A 67 9.45 -5.61 -9.19
C ASP A 67 9.04 -4.33 -9.95
N SER A 68 8.83 -3.21 -9.26
CA SER A 68 8.27 -2.00 -9.86
C SER A 68 8.82 -0.72 -9.23
N ALA A 69 9.11 0.28 -10.08
CA ALA A 69 9.48 1.62 -9.64
C ALA A 69 8.27 2.48 -9.19
N GLU A 70 7.06 1.92 -9.22
CA GLU A 70 5.85 2.64 -8.79
C GLU A 70 5.80 2.75 -7.26
N ILE A 71 5.63 3.99 -6.78
CA ILE A 71 5.44 4.30 -5.37
C ILE A 71 3.98 4.66 -5.15
N LEU A 72 3.32 3.87 -4.29
CA LEU A 72 1.98 4.14 -3.79
C LEU A 72 2.08 4.57 -2.32
N TYR A 73 1.00 5.15 -1.79
CA TYR A 73 0.97 5.67 -0.44
C TYR A 73 -0.27 5.20 0.30
N PHE A 74 -0.14 4.92 1.58
CA PHE A 74 -1.25 4.56 2.45
C PHE A 74 -1.08 5.14 3.84
N THR A 75 -2.12 5.08 4.66
CA THR A 75 -2.09 5.58 6.03
C THR A 75 -2.71 4.57 6.97
N ILE A 76 -2.00 4.23 8.03
CA ILE A 76 -2.51 3.36 9.09
C ILE A 76 -3.37 4.16 10.07
N ARG A 77 -3.05 5.45 10.28
CA ARG A 77 -3.71 6.31 11.27
C ARG A 77 -5.15 6.66 10.88
N TYR A 78 -5.41 6.90 9.60
CA TYR A 78 -6.76 7.21 9.11
C TYR A 78 -7.45 6.01 8.46
N GLY A 79 -6.74 4.89 8.35
CA GLY A 79 -7.28 3.62 7.88
C GLY A 79 -7.70 2.72 9.05
N GLN A 80 -8.21 1.54 8.71
CA GLN A 80 -8.49 0.49 9.67
C GLN A 80 -7.73 -0.77 9.28
N ILE A 81 -6.97 -1.32 10.23
CA ILE A 81 -6.38 -2.66 10.09
C ILE A 81 -7.41 -3.66 10.61
N VAL A 82 -7.95 -4.48 9.70
CA VAL A 82 -8.94 -5.52 10.04
C VAL A 82 -8.26 -6.72 10.69
N ASP A 83 -7.12 -7.13 10.15
CA ASP A 83 -6.34 -8.28 10.62
C ASP A 83 -4.88 -7.84 10.84
N ARG A 84 -4.55 -7.60 12.11
CA ARG A 84 -3.22 -7.10 12.49
C ARG A 84 -2.13 -8.14 12.25
N GLN A 85 -2.42 -9.42 12.46
CA GLN A 85 -1.44 -10.49 12.28
C GLN A 85 -1.04 -10.61 10.81
N LYS A 86 -2.01 -10.56 9.89
CA LYS A 86 -1.71 -10.55 8.44
C LYS A 86 -1.05 -9.27 8.00
N PHE A 87 -1.43 -8.14 8.57
CA PHE A 87 -0.76 -6.87 8.25
C PHE A 87 0.72 -6.90 8.65
N GLU A 88 1.03 -7.38 9.85
CA GLU A 88 2.41 -7.53 10.33
C GLU A 88 3.19 -8.59 9.52
N GLN A 89 2.51 -9.61 8.98
CA GLN A 89 3.12 -10.56 8.05
C GLN A 89 3.54 -9.90 6.72
N ILE A 90 2.78 -8.90 6.24
CA ILE A 90 3.09 -8.20 4.99
C ILE A 90 4.18 -7.15 5.18
N PHE A 91 4.01 -6.33 6.22
CA PHE A 91 4.77 -5.09 6.38
C PHE A 91 5.85 -5.16 7.45
N GLY A 92 5.89 -6.26 8.21
CA GLY A 92 6.68 -6.37 9.43
C GLY A 92 5.95 -5.81 10.65
N GLY A 93 6.61 -5.86 11.81
CA GLY A 93 6.04 -5.38 13.06
C GLY A 93 5.74 -3.88 13.02
N LEU A 94 4.51 -3.50 13.39
CA LEU A 94 4.18 -2.12 13.76
C LEU A 94 4.89 -1.80 15.09
N GLN A 95 6.01 -1.06 15.03
CA GLN A 95 6.65 -0.49 16.22
C GLN A 95 5.96 0.80 16.68
#